data_AF-A0A834JED3-F1
#
_entry.id   AF-A0A834JED3-F1
#
_cell.length_a   1.000
_cell.length_b   1.000
_cell.length_c   1.000
_cell.angle_alpha   90.00
_cell.angle_beta   90.00
_cell.angle_gamma   90.00
#
_symmetry.space_group_name_H-M   'P 1'
#
loop_
_entity.id
_entity.type
_entity.pdbx_description
1 polymer ?
#
loop_
_entity_poly.entity_id
_entity_poly.type
_entity_poly.pdbx_seq_one_letter_code
_entity_poly.pdbx_strand_id
1 'polypeptide(L)' 'MIVEGKDGLSDYDLFRSLQNPLNDNTFTNDDDLKSHLVQFFSDKDQKFYDHRIMKLPERLRKVIRYDGKYIID' A
#
# COMPACT_ATOMS: atom_id res chain seq x y z
N MET A 1 12.99 10.35 19.83
CA MET A 1 12.25 11.05 18.77
C MET A 1 11.09 10.15 18.41
N ILE A 2 9.90 10.50 18.91
CA ILE A 2 8.67 9.73 18.77
C ILE A 2 8.04 10.16 17.45
N VAL A 3 7.74 9.21 16.58
CA VAL A 3 6.75 9.42 15.50
C VAL A 3 5.78 8.26 15.61
N GLU A 4 4.61 8.56 16.17
CA GLU A 4 3.44 7.68 16.15
C GLU A 4 3.05 7.46 14.68
N GLY A 5 3.27 6.24 14.16
CA GLY A 5 2.71 5.80 12.89
C GLY A 5 1.42 5.02 13.15
N LYS A 6 0.31 5.71 13.41
CA LYS A 6 -1.04 5.09 13.52
C LYS A 6 -1.60 4.63 12.16
N ASP A 7 -0.89 4.87 11.05
CA ASP A 7 -1.41 4.68 9.67
C ASP A 7 -0.72 3.54 8.88
N GLY A 8 0.19 2.77 9.49
CA GLY A 8 1.15 1.94 8.75
C GLY A 8 0.66 0.65 8.05
N LEU A 9 -0.63 0.29 8.12
CA LEU A 9 -1.04 -1.11 7.89
C LEU A 9 -1.97 -1.37 6.68
N SER A 10 -2.78 -0.41 6.21
CA SER A 10 -3.45 -0.51 4.89
C SER A 10 -2.53 -0.11 3.73
N ASP A 11 -1.63 0.80 4.06
CA ASP A 11 -0.81 1.56 3.11
C ASP A 11 0.26 0.67 2.48
N TYR A 12 0.83 -0.25 3.24
CA TYR A 12 1.93 -1.09 2.77
C TYR A 12 1.60 -1.93 1.54
N ASP A 13 0.50 -2.68 1.54
CA ASP A 13 0.19 -3.54 0.39
C ASP A 13 -0.26 -2.71 -0.83
N LEU A 14 -0.94 -1.58 -0.61
CA LEU A 14 -1.37 -0.68 -1.67
C LEU A 14 -0.17 0.01 -2.33
N PHE A 15 0.69 0.66 -1.54
CA PHE A 15 1.88 1.35 -2.03
C PHE A 15 2.94 0.39 -2.59
N ARG A 16 3.05 -0.84 -2.05
CA ARG A 16 3.86 -1.90 -2.67
C ARG A 16 3.36 -2.26 -4.08
N SER A 17 2.04 -2.25 -4.32
CA SER A 17 1.52 -2.54 -5.66
C SER A 17 1.73 -1.40 -6.67
N LEU A 18 1.96 -0.18 -6.16
CA LEU A 18 2.34 0.99 -6.97
C LEU A 18 3.83 1.01 -7.30
N GLN A 19 4.66 0.24 -6.59
CA GLN A 19 6.12 0.33 -6.70
C GLN A 19 6.64 -0.04 -8.10
N ASN A 20 6.18 -1.15 -8.68
CA ASN A 20 6.58 -1.55 -10.04
C ASN A 20 6.16 -0.52 -11.12
N PRO A 21 4.87 -0.14 -11.24
CA PRO A 21 4.47 0.83 -12.26
C PRO A 21 5.10 2.22 -12.07
N LEU A 22 5.49 2.60 -10.85
CA LEU A 22 6.23 3.85 -10.64
C LEU A 22 7.72 3.74 -10.99
N ASN A 23 8.36 2.58 -10.76
CA ASN A 23 9.78 2.38 -11.08
C ASN A 23 10.03 2.14 -12.57
N ASP A 24 9.06 1.57 -13.27
CA ASP A 24 9.17 1.22 -14.69
C ASP A 24 8.84 2.42 -15.61
N ASN A 25 8.38 3.55 -15.06
CA ASN A 25 7.96 4.73 -15.82
C ASN A 25 8.74 5.98 -15.39
N THR A 26 9.20 6.75 -16.38
CA THR A 26 9.76 8.09 -16.17
C THR A 26 8.70 9.12 -16.48
N PHE A 27 8.28 9.89 -15.49
CA PHE A 27 7.25 10.93 -15.65
C PHE A 27 7.89 12.26 -16.00
N THR A 28 7.30 12.96 -16.97
CA THR A 28 7.88 14.22 -17.47
C THR A 28 7.37 15.44 -16.68
N ASN A 29 6.20 15.32 -16.05
CA ASN A 29 5.59 16.34 -15.22
C ASN A 29 4.54 15.74 -14.26
N ASP A 30 4.01 16.57 -13.36
CA ASP A 30 3.03 16.14 -12.35
C ASP A 30 1.72 15.62 -12.95
N ASP A 31 1.28 16.15 -14.09
CA ASP A 31 -0.01 15.75 -14.69
C ASP A 31 0.08 14.37 -15.35
N ASP A 32 1.25 14.02 -15.88
CA ASP A 32 1.59 12.69 -16.38
C ASP A 32 1.54 11.66 -15.24
N LEU A 33 2.18 11.97 -14.10
CA LEU A 33 2.10 11.14 -12.89
C LEU A 33 0.66 10.98 -12.38
N LYS A 34 -0.11 12.08 -12.29
CA LYS A 34 -1.50 12.03 -11.83
C LYS A 34 -2.37 11.17 -12.74
N SER A 35 -2.21 11.32 -14.06
CA SER A 35 -2.96 10.54 -15.05
C SER A 35 -2.64 9.05 -14.92
N HIS A 36 -1.36 8.72 -14.72
CA HIS A 36 -0.93 7.34 -14.49
C HIS A 36 -1.54 6.75 -13.20
N LEU A 37 -1.57 7.52 -12.11
CA LEU A 37 -2.20 7.08 -10.85
C LEU A 37 -3.71 6.87 -11.02
N VAL A 38 -4.42 7.78 -11.68
CA VAL A 38 -5.85 7.65 -11.96
C VAL A 38 -6.14 6.40 -12.77
N GLN A 39 -5.37 6.13 -13.81
CA GLN A 39 -5.51 4.92 -14.62
C GLN A 39 -5.22 3.67 -13.79
N PHE A 40 -4.12 3.66 -13.02
CA PHE A 40 -3.75 2.53 -12.19
C PHE A 40 -4.88 2.11 -11.25
N PHE A 41 -5.54 3.05 -10.57
CA PHE A 41 -6.63 2.76 -9.63
C PHE A 41 -7.95 2.42 -10.34
N SER A 42 -8.23 3.03 -11.50
CA SER A 42 -9.41 2.74 -12.31
C SER A 42 -9.38 1.32 -12.89
N ASP A 43 -8.18 0.79 -13.14
CA ASP A 43 -7.96 -0.57 -13.65
C ASP A 43 -8.10 -1.67 -12.57
N LYS A 44 -8.32 -1.31 -11.29
CA LYS A 44 -8.47 -2.28 -10.20
C LYS A 44 -9.93 -2.58 -9.92
N ASP A 45 -10.24 -3.86 -9.78
CA ASP A 45 -11.58 -4.31 -9.41
C ASP A 45 -11.80 -4.25 -7.89
N GLN A 46 -13.06 -4.38 -7.46
CA GLN A 46 -13.41 -4.38 -6.04
C GLN A 46 -12.63 -5.46 -5.25
N LYS A 47 -12.36 -6.62 -5.87
CA LYS A 47 -11.63 -7.72 -5.23
C LYS A 47 -10.18 -7.35 -4.92
N PHE A 48 -9.55 -6.51 -5.73
CA PHE A 48 -8.21 -5.99 -5.45
C PHE A 48 -8.17 -5.24 -4.13
N TYR A 49 -9.17 -4.39 -3.87
CA TYR A 49 -9.28 -3.64 -2.63
C TYR A 49 -9.70 -4.55 -1.47
N ASP A 50 -10.69 -5.40 -1.68
CA ASP A 50 -11.17 -6.34 -0.65
C ASP A 50 -10.05 -7.27 -0.18
N HIS A 51 -9.26 -7.84 -1.10
CA HIS A 51 -8.17 -8.74 -0.73
C HIS A 51 -7.06 -8.04 0.06
N ARG A 52 -6.79 -6.77 -0.23
CA ARG A 52 -5.75 -5.98 0.46
C ARG A 52 -6.25 -5.45 1.80
N ILE A 53 -7.52 -5.03 1.88
CA ILE A 53 -8.17 -4.60 3.12
C ILE A 53 -8.43 -5.80 4.04
N MET A 54 -8.82 -6.96 3.53
CA MET A 54 -9.07 -8.16 4.33
C MET A 54 -7.81 -8.82 4.90
N LYS A 55 -6.61 -8.47 4.41
CA LYS A 55 -5.34 -8.89 5.02
C LYS A 55 -4.99 -8.09 6.28
N LEU A 56 -5.66 -6.96 6.49
CA LEU A 56 -5.43 -6.07 7.63
C LEU A 56 -5.66 -6.76 8.99
N PRO A 57 -6.78 -7.47 9.23
CA PRO A 57 -7.01 -8.12 10.53
C PRO A 57 -6.01 -9.24 10.83
N GLU A 58 -5.56 -10.00 9.81
CA GLU A 58 -4.56 -11.05 9.98
C GLU A 58 -3.21 -10.45 10.38
N ARG A 59 -2.80 -9.34 9.77
CA ARG A 59 -1.54 -8.67 10.08
C ARG A 59 -1.58 -7.92 11.41
N LEU A 60 -2.70 -7.27 11.75
CA LEU A 60 -2.89 -6.70 13.09
C LEU A 60 -2.74 -7.76 14.18
N ARG A 61 -3.26 -8.97 13.96
CA ARG A 61 -3.05 -10.11 14.86
C ARG A 61 -1.58 -10.53 14.97
N LYS A 62 -0.83 -10.52 13.87
CA LYS A 62 0.62 -10.76 13.90
C LYS A 62 1.33 -9.64 14.68
N VAL A 63 0.97 -8.37 14.51
CA VAL A 63 1.61 -7.24 15.23
C VAL A 63 1.38 -7.35 16.74
N ILE A 64 0.15 -7.67 17.15
CA ILE A 64 -0.19 -7.93 18.56
C ILE A 64 0.62 -9.12 19.09
N ARG A 65 0.72 -10.21 18.32
CA ARG A 65 1.47 -11.41 18.69
C ARG A 65 2.97 -11.15 18.86
N TYR A 66 3.55 -10.28 18.04
CA TYR A 66 4.98 -9.97 18.05
C TYR A 66 5.31 -8.68 18.81
N ASP A 67 4.41 -8.21 19.67
CA ASP A 67 4.61 -7.04 20.55
C ASP A 67 5.06 -5.79 19.78
N GLY A 68 4.36 -5.49 18.67
CA GLY A 68 4.65 -4.32 17.86
C GLY A 68 5.91 -4.42 17.00
N LYS A 69 6.65 -5.54 17.03
CA LYS A 69 7.83 -5.74 16.18
C LYS A 69 7.45 -5.82 14.71
N TYR A 70 8.36 -5.36 13.85
CA TYR A 70 8.20 -5.42 12.41
C TYR A 70 8.05 -6.87 11.96
N ILE A 71 6.98 -7.14 11.21
CA ILE A 71 6.70 -8.47 10.65
C ILE A 71 7.38 -8.53 9.28
N ILE A 72 8.40 -9.38 9.18
CA ILE A 72 8.99 -9.77 7.90
C ILE A 72 8.28 -11.07 7.51
N ASP A 73 7.50 -11.03 6.43
CA ASP A 73 6.86 -12.19 5.79
C ASP A 73 7.57 -12.45 4.46
#